data_AF-A0A2H9L670-F1
#
_entry.id   AF-A0A2H9L670-F1
#
_cell.length_a   1.000
_cell.length_b   1.000
_cell.length_c   1.000
_cell.angle_alpha   90.00
_cell.angle_beta   90.00
_cell.angle_gamma   90.00
#
_symmetry.space_group_name_H-M   'P 1'
#
loop_
_entity.id
_entity.type
_entity.pdbx_description
1 polymer ?
#
loop_
_entity_poly.entity_id
_entity_poly.type
_entity_poly.pdbx_seq_one_letter_code
_entity_poly.pdbx_strand_id
1 'polypeptide(L)'
;AETLRLKDLEKLEQTQAADKMGIHQSTFQRTLTRAREKISDAIINGKAIKIQGGNYKMPGLDGTGPLGQGPFTGRGRGQGFGMPPTKCVCPNCGYQETKKPGVPCAGLVCPKCKTRMVRG
;
A
#
# COMPACT_ATOMS: atom_id res chain seq x y z
N ALA A 1 -13.59 -7.83 -15.13
CA ALA A 1 -14.34 -8.92 -15.80
C ALA A 1 -13.95 -9.04 -17.28
N GLU A 2 -13.63 -7.92 -17.95
CA GLU A 2 -13.21 -7.89 -19.37
C GLU A 2 -12.11 -8.90 -19.75
N THR A 3 -11.09 -9.10 -18.91
CA THR A 3 -9.96 -10.01 -19.19
C THR A 3 -10.36 -11.48 -19.39
N LEU A 4 -11.25 -11.98 -18.53
CA LEU A 4 -11.76 -13.35 -18.62
C LEU A 4 -12.64 -13.53 -19.85
N ARG A 5 -13.46 -12.52 -20.18
CA ARG A 5 -14.28 -12.53 -21.39
C ARG A 5 -13.41 -12.62 -22.65
N LEU A 6 -12.40 -11.75 -22.77
CA LEU A 6 -11.54 -11.71 -23.95
C LEU A 6 -10.74 -13.02 -24.14
N LYS A 7 -10.27 -13.64 -23.06
CA LYS A 7 -9.46 -14.86 -23.15
C LYS A 7 -10.29 -16.14 -23.22
N ASP A 8 -11.31 -16.29 -22.36
CA ASP A 8 -12.04 -17.54 -22.19
C ASP A 8 -13.30 -17.62 -23.10
N LEU A 9 -13.93 -16.49 -23.45
CA LEU A 9 -15.08 -16.46 -24.37
C LEU A 9 -14.68 -16.14 -25.81
N GLU A 10 -13.88 -15.09 -26.03
CA GLU A 10 -13.45 -14.67 -27.37
C GLU A 10 -12.19 -15.41 -27.88
N LYS A 11 -11.56 -16.24 -27.04
CA LYS A 11 -10.38 -17.08 -27.37
C LYS A 11 -9.23 -16.30 -28.02
N LEU A 12 -9.08 -15.02 -27.68
CA LEU A 12 -8.06 -14.17 -28.29
C LEU A 12 -6.66 -14.55 -27.79
N GLU A 13 -5.68 -14.31 -28.66
CA GLU A 13 -4.27 -14.40 -28.27
C GLU A 13 -3.95 -13.32 -27.21
N GLN A 14 -2.99 -13.60 -26.33
CA GLN A 14 -2.74 -12.74 -25.17
C GLN A 14 -2.37 -11.32 -25.56
N THR A 15 -1.61 -11.19 -26.66
CA THR A 15 -1.22 -9.90 -27.23
C THR A 15 -2.45 -9.12 -27.70
N GLN A 16 -3.30 -9.74 -28.51
CA GLN A 16 -4.52 -9.10 -29.06
C GLN A 16 -5.51 -8.68 -27.97
N ALA A 17 -5.64 -9.48 -26.91
CA ALA A 17 -6.50 -9.14 -25.78
C ALA A 17 -5.93 -7.98 -24.95
N ALA A 18 -4.60 -7.87 -24.84
CA ALA A 18 -3.92 -6.76 -24.18
C ALA A 18 -4.06 -5.46 -24.99
N ASP A 19 -3.88 -5.53 -26.31
CA ASP A 19 -4.09 -4.41 -27.24
C ASP A 19 -5.53 -3.88 -27.18
N LYS A 20 -6.54 -4.77 -27.19
CA LYS A 20 -7.96 -4.38 -27.03
C LYS A 20 -8.23 -3.65 -25.71
N MET A 21 -7.46 -3.94 -24.66
CA MET A 21 -7.59 -3.30 -23.35
C MET A 21 -6.67 -2.07 -23.19
N GLY A 22 -5.82 -1.75 -24.18
CA GLY A 22 -4.84 -0.67 -24.10
C GLY A 22 -3.81 -0.85 -22.97
N ILE A 23 -3.52 -2.10 -22.58
CA ILE A 23 -2.57 -2.42 -21.50
C ILE A 23 -1.42 -3.29 -22.02
N HIS A 24 -0.30 -3.27 -21.31
CA HIS A 24 0.82 -4.14 -21.62
C HIS A 24 0.47 -5.63 -21.37
N GLN A 25 1.00 -6.53 -22.21
CA GLN A 25 0.76 -7.98 -22.16
C GLN A 25 0.98 -8.60 -20.77
N SER A 26 2.04 -8.18 -20.07
CA SER A 26 2.36 -8.65 -18.72
C SER A 26 1.33 -8.22 -17.67
N THR A 27 0.73 -7.03 -17.82
CA THR A 27 -0.36 -6.54 -16.96
C THR A 27 -1.65 -7.32 -17.23
N PHE A 28 -1.93 -7.64 -18.49
CA PHE A 28 -3.06 -8.50 -18.87
C PHE A 28 -2.93 -9.89 -18.21
N GLN A 29 -1.75 -10.51 -18.27
CA GLN A 29 -1.50 -11.82 -17.65
C GLN A 29 -1.77 -11.80 -16.15
N ARG A 30 -1.21 -10.82 -15.44
CA ARG A 30 -1.39 -10.67 -13.98
C ARG A 30 -2.86 -10.51 -13.62
N THR A 31 -3.59 -9.73 -14.42
CA THR A 31 -5.02 -9.50 -14.21
C THR A 31 -5.84 -10.78 -14.44
N LEU A 32 -5.50 -11.56 -15.48
CA LEU A 32 -6.13 -12.85 -15.76
C LEU A 32 -5.90 -13.85 -14.63
N THR A 33 -4.66 -14.02 -14.16
CA THR A 33 -4.32 -14.92 -13.05
C THR A 33 -5.10 -14.56 -11.78
N ARG A 34 -5.06 -13.29 -11.37
CA ARG A 34 -5.82 -12.81 -10.20
C ARG A 34 -7.32 -13.04 -10.33
N ALA A 35 -7.86 -12.90 -11.54
CA ALA A 35 -9.28 -13.13 -11.77
C ALA A 35 -9.64 -14.61 -11.61
N ARG A 36 -8.81 -15.53 -12.14
CA ARG A 36 -9.00 -16.98 -11.98
C ARG A 36 -8.87 -17.42 -10.53
N GLU A 37 -7.89 -16.89 -9.79
CA GLU A 37 -7.74 -17.16 -8.35
C GLU A 37 -9.01 -16.80 -7.57
N LYS A 38 -9.57 -15.60 -7.80
CA LYS A 38 -10.80 -15.15 -7.12
C LYS A 38 -12.02 -16.01 -7.48
N ILE A 39 -12.10 -16.46 -8.72
CA ILE A 39 -13.19 -17.35 -9.17
C ILE A 39 -13.06 -18.72 -8.51
N SER A 40 -11.88 -19.33 -8.55
CA SER A 40 -11.63 -20.62 -7.91
C SER A 40 -11.91 -20.57 -6.41
N ASP A 41 -11.45 -19.51 -5.74
CA ASP A 41 -11.70 -19.28 -4.32
C ASP A 41 -13.20 -19.11 -4.03
N ALA A 42 -13.95 -18.40 -4.88
CA ALA A 42 -15.38 -18.23 -4.70
C ALA A 42 -16.16 -19.53 -4.92
N ILE A 43 -15.78 -20.32 -5.92
CA ILE A 43 -16.43 -21.61 -6.22
C ILE A 43 -16.16 -22.62 -5.10
N ILE A 44 -14.92 -22.76 -4.64
CA ILE A 44 -14.54 -23.75 -3.63
C ILE A 44 -15.16 -23.42 -2.26
N ASN A 45 -15.14 -22.14 -1.88
CA ASN A 45 -15.61 -21.71 -0.56
C ASN A 45 -17.08 -21.27 -0.54
N GLY A 46 -17.83 -21.46 -1.63
CA GLY A 46 -19.25 -21.11 -1.72
C GLY A 46 -19.54 -19.61 -1.53
N LYS A 47 -18.63 -18.73 -1.95
CA LYS A 47 -18.80 -17.27 -1.79
C LYS A 47 -19.79 -16.75 -2.82
N ALA A 48 -20.67 -15.85 -2.39
CA ALA A 48 -21.59 -15.17 -3.31
C ALA A 48 -20.82 -14.27 -4.28
N ILE A 49 -20.93 -14.54 -5.59
CA ILE A 49 -20.28 -13.74 -6.63
C ILE A 49 -21.23 -12.61 -7.03
N LYS A 50 -20.91 -11.38 -6.62
CA LYS A 50 -21.57 -10.17 -7.12
C LYS A 50 -20.70 -9.49 -8.17
N ILE A 51 -21.13 -9.55 -9.43
CA ILE A 51 -20.45 -8.88 -10.53
C ILE A 51 -20.92 -7.43 -10.58
N GLN A 52 -20.10 -6.50 -10.06
CA GLN A 52 -20.29 -5.08 -10.31
C GLN A 52 -19.39 -4.67 -11.48
N GLY A 53 -20.01 -4.40 -12.63
CA GLY A 53 -19.34 -3.84 -13.82
C GLY A 53 -19.40 -2.32 -13.80
N GLY A 54 -18.33 -1.68 -14.27
CA GLY A 54 -18.29 -0.23 -14.48
C GLY A 54 -16.90 0.23 -14.92
N ASN A 55 -16.86 1.30 -15.71
CA ASN A 55 -15.64 2.00 -16.06
C ASN A 55 -14.99 2.52 -14.77
N TYR A 56 -14.01 1.79 -14.23
CA TYR A 56 -13.27 2.22 -13.05
C TYR A 56 -12.34 3.34 -13.49
N LYS A 57 -12.86 4.57 -13.47
CA LYS A 57 -11.99 5.75 -13.43
C LYS A 57 -11.28 5.65 -12.08
N MET A 58 -9.95 5.57 -12.11
CA MET A 58 -9.19 5.86 -10.90
C MET A 58 -9.71 7.22 -10.40
N PRO A 59 -10.09 7.35 -9.11
CA PRO A 59 -10.43 8.66 -8.58
C PRO A 59 -9.27 9.58 -8.96
N GLY A 60 -9.61 10.72 -9.55
CA GLY A 60 -8.65 11.79 -9.71
C GLY A 60 -8.06 12.11 -8.35
N LEU A 61 -7.03 12.95 -8.32
CA LEU A 61 -6.34 13.41 -7.12
C LEU A 61 -7.23 14.11 -6.05
N ASP A 62 -8.55 13.91 -6.08
CA ASP A 62 -9.61 14.55 -5.30
C ASP A 62 -9.72 14.01 -3.86
N GLY A 63 -8.84 13.10 -3.44
CA GLY A 63 -8.76 12.60 -2.06
C GLY A 63 -9.95 11.75 -1.59
N THR A 64 -10.90 11.42 -2.47
CA THR A 64 -12.09 10.57 -2.19
C THR A 64 -11.86 9.07 -2.40
N GLY A 65 -10.60 8.67 -2.66
CA GLY A 65 -10.23 7.26 -2.75
C GLY A 65 -10.39 6.54 -1.41
N PRO A 66 -10.66 5.22 -1.41
CA PRO A 66 -10.70 4.44 -0.18
C PRO A 66 -9.37 4.55 0.58
N LEU A 67 -9.45 4.57 1.92
CA LEU A 67 -8.30 4.70 2.83
C LEU A 67 -7.20 3.71 2.41
N GLY A 68 -6.00 4.25 2.16
CA GLY A 68 -5.00 3.72 1.23
C GLY A 68 -4.63 2.23 1.37
N GLN A 69 -4.96 1.46 0.32
CA GLN A 69 -4.26 0.23 -0.09
C GLN A 69 -3.46 0.48 -1.38
N GLY A 70 -2.92 1.70 -1.51
CA GLY A 70 -2.18 2.13 -2.70
C GLY A 70 -0.76 1.52 -2.78
N PRO A 71 -0.07 1.63 -3.92
CA PRO A 71 1.23 1.00 -4.21
C PRO A 71 2.40 1.38 -3.27
N PHE A 72 2.17 2.30 -2.33
CA PHE A 72 3.09 2.63 -1.23
C PHE A 72 2.97 1.71 -0.01
N THR A 73 2.15 0.66 -0.06
CA THR A 73 2.27 -0.50 0.86
C THR A 73 3.42 -1.43 0.46
N GLY A 74 4.36 -0.95 -0.35
CA GLY A 74 5.58 -1.63 -0.71
C GLY A 74 6.33 -2.09 0.53
N ARG A 75 6.88 -3.31 0.46
CA ARG A 75 7.77 -3.97 1.41
C ARG A 75 9.07 -3.15 1.63
N GLY A 76 8.95 -1.98 2.21
CA GLY A 76 10.05 -1.17 2.68
C GLY A 76 10.19 -1.35 4.18
N ARG A 77 11.37 -1.80 4.62
CA ARG A 77 11.89 -1.48 5.96
C ARG A 77 12.01 0.04 6.06
N GLY A 78 10.91 0.72 6.33
CA GLY A 78 10.84 2.17 6.41
C GLY A 78 9.92 2.53 7.55
N GLN A 79 10.51 2.75 8.72
CA GLN A 79 9.83 3.26 9.91
C GLN A 79 8.93 4.43 9.52
N GLY A 80 7.66 4.32 9.88
CA GLY A 80 6.65 5.31 9.58
C GLY A 80 7.12 6.73 9.87
N PHE A 81 6.83 7.64 8.94
CA PHE A 81 6.84 9.07 9.22
C PHE A 81 5.66 9.38 10.15
N GLY A 82 5.81 9.01 11.42
CA GLY A 82 5.15 9.71 12.50
C GLY A 82 5.63 11.16 12.49
N MET A 83 4.71 12.07 12.83
CA MET A 83 4.98 13.48 13.09
C MET A 83 6.32 13.62 13.85
N PRO A 84 7.24 14.51 13.45
CA PRO A 84 8.49 14.68 14.17
C PRO A 84 8.17 14.94 15.65
N PRO A 85 8.75 14.17 16.57
CA PRO A 85 8.49 14.36 17.99
C PRO A 85 8.96 15.75 18.36
N THR A 86 8.05 16.51 18.97
CA THR A 86 8.31 17.89 19.41
C THR A 86 9.25 17.91 20.63
N LYS A 87 9.30 16.80 21.37
CA LYS A 87 10.11 16.61 22.57
C LYS A 87 10.91 15.31 22.53
N CYS A 88 12.11 15.35 23.08
CA CYS A 88 12.92 14.17 23.38
C CYS A 88 12.76 13.85 24.87
N VAL A 89 12.66 12.55 25.21
CA VAL A 89 12.44 12.09 26.58
C VAL A 89 13.57 11.17 27.00
N CYS A 90 14.05 11.31 28.24
CA CYS A 90 15.01 10.40 28.83
C CYS A 90 14.30 9.15 29.37
N PRO A 91 14.67 7.93 28.93
CA PRO A 91 14.03 6.69 29.39
C PRO A 91 14.35 6.33 30.85
N ASN A 92 15.43 6.88 31.42
CA ASN A 92 15.90 6.52 32.75
C ASN A 92 15.32 7.42 33.85
N CYS A 93 15.21 8.74 33.60
CA CYS A 93 14.73 9.70 34.61
C CYS A 93 13.51 10.52 34.18
N GLY A 94 12.96 10.27 32.99
CA GLY A 94 11.76 10.96 32.49
C GLY A 94 11.95 12.43 32.09
N TYR A 95 13.18 12.97 32.14
CA TYR A 95 13.49 14.34 31.73
C TYR A 95 13.12 14.59 30.26
N GLN A 96 12.44 15.70 29.96
CA GLN A 96 11.96 16.03 28.63
C GLN A 96 12.59 17.35 28.16
N GLU A 97 13.03 17.41 26.91
CA GLU A 97 13.55 18.63 26.29
C GLU A 97 13.03 18.80 24.86
N THR A 98 12.89 20.05 24.40
CA THR A 98 12.44 20.35 23.03
C THR A 98 13.46 19.83 22.02
N LYS A 99 12.99 19.11 21.00
CA LYS A 99 13.88 18.57 19.97
C LYS A 99 14.59 19.70 19.23
N LYS A 100 15.92 19.68 19.24
CA LYS A 100 16.73 20.61 18.44
C LYS A 100 16.66 20.24 16.95
N PRO A 101 16.41 21.20 16.04
CA PRO A 101 16.45 20.96 14.61
C PRO A 101 17.83 20.42 14.17
N GLY A 102 17.86 19.45 13.26
CA GLY A 102 19.10 18.88 12.73
C GLY A 102 19.76 17.78 13.59
N VAL A 103 19.37 17.62 14.87
CA VAL A 103 19.94 16.58 15.76
C VAL A 103 18.88 15.53 16.13
N PRO A 104 19.15 14.22 15.94
CA PRO A 104 18.23 13.17 16.38
C PRO A 104 18.20 13.08 17.92
N CYS A 105 17.05 12.76 18.52
CA CYS A 105 16.95 12.58 19.98
C CYS A 105 17.98 11.55 20.52
N ALA A 106 18.31 10.53 19.74
CA ALA A 106 19.31 9.52 20.10
C ALA A 106 20.76 10.08 20.24
N GLY A 107 21.03 11.25 19.67
CA GLY A 107 22.30 11.97 19.81
C GLY A 107 22.35 12.92 21.01
N LEU A 108 21.22 13.17 21.68
CA LEU A 108 21.15 14.01 22.87
C LEU A 108 21.38 13.17 24.13
N VAL A 109 22.17 13.73 25.06
CA VAL A 109 22.52 13.10 26.34
C VAL A 109 21.78 13.84 27.45
N CYS A 110 21.06 13.11 28.28
CA CYS A 110 20.30 13.70 29.37
C CYS A 110 21.23 14.38 30.40
N PRO A 111 20.97 15.64 30.79
CA PRO A 111 21.80 16.36 31.76
C PRO A 111 21.68 15.82 33.19
N LYS A 112 20.62 15.06 33.52
CA LYS A 112 20.39 14.52 34.87
C LYS A 112 21.09 13.18 35.12
N CYS A 113 21.03 12.25 34.17
CA CYS A 113 21.49 10.87 34.36
C CYS A 113 22.48 10.39 33.28
N LYS A 114 22.90 11.28 32.38
CA LYS A 114 23.86 11.00 31.29
C LYS A 114 23.45 9.88 30.32
N THR A 115 22.17 9.50 30.31
CA THR A 115 21.62 8.49 29.40
C THR A 115 21.22 9.11 28.06
N ARG A 116 21.34 8.35 26.96
CA ARG A 116 20.87 8.78 25.63
C ARG A 116 19.35 8.95 25.64
N MET A 117 18.87 10.01 25.00
CA MET A 117 17.45 10.34 24.95
C MET A 117 16.74 9.62 23.80
N VAL A 118 15.42 9.45 23.90
CA VAL A 118 14.58 8.82 22.88
C VAL A 118 13.52 9.79 22.37
N ARG A 119 12.90 9.45 21.25
CA ARG A 119 11.72 10.18 20.74
C ARG A 119 10.57 9.99 21.73
N GLY A 120 9.97 11.08 22.19
CA GLY A 120 8.80 11.07 23.08
C GLY A 120 7.49 11.25 22.36
#